data_AF-A0A2T3W8P2-F1
#
_entry.id   AF-A0A2T3W8P2-F1
#
_cell.length_a   1.000
_cell.length_b   1.000
_cell.length_c   1.000
_cell.angle_alpha   90.00
_cell.angle_beta   90.00
_cell.angle_gamma   90.00
#
_symmetry.space_group_name_H-M   'P 1'
#
loop_
_entity.id
_entity.type
_entity.pdbx_description
1 polymer ?
#
loop_
_entity_poly.entity_id
_entity_poly.type
_entity_poly.pdbx_seq_one_letter_code
_entity_poly.pdbx_strand_id
1 'polypeptide(L)'
;MQASTDLLHLRAQLARAEKAARRTPAAPPPRPASPQAPLKPQRQAELAGVSTDDFSLARAHARLRDAVYDGRYHLCPHAISHARAEGFLEHDVLNVLLTGRVRAVYTEERRWLVCGYFEACGVALPLHVVAEPHADGHVDIVTAFVPRHPHHIISRARLALMLRYDDQTVRARTAHAGNRVGHRGKGRWKKSA
;
A
#
# COMPACT_ATOMS: atom_id res chain seq x y z
N MET A 1 4.00 -36.97 -52.36
CA MET A 1 3.17 -36.93 -51.13
C MET A 1 3.86 -36.28 -49.92
N GLN A 2 5.15 -35.87 -49.99
CA GLN A 2 5.87 -35.28 -48.85
C GLN A 2 5.57 -33.77 -48.62
N ALA A 3 5.20 -33.02 -49.66
CA ALA A 3 4.94 -31.58 -49.56
C ALA A 3 3.66 -31.21 -48.77
N SER A 4 2.65 -32.08 -48.78
CA SER A 4 1.39 -31.84 -48.05
C SER A 4 1.55 -31.97 -46.53
N THR A 5 2.40 -32.88 -46.08
CA THR A 5 2.72 -33.11 -44.66
C THR A 5 3.54 -31.95 -44.08
N ASP A 6 4.40 -31.35 -44.91
CA ASP A 6 5.25 -30.22 -44.54
C ASP A 6 4.44 -28.93 -44.30
N LEU A 7 3.45 -28.66 -45.17
CA LEU A 7 2.56 -27.51 -45.01
C LEU A 7 1.66 -27.60 -43.77
N LEU A 8 1.25 -28.80 -43.38
CA LEU A 8 0.49 -29.03 -42.15
C LEU A 8 1.36 -28.79 -40.90
N HIS A 9 2.63 -29.19 -40.96
CA HIS A 9 3.59 -28.98 -39.88
C HIS A 9 3.89 -27.48 -39.68
N LEU A 10 4.08 -26.74 -40.79
CA LEU A 10 4.29 -25.29 -40.76
C LEU A 10 3.07 -24.55 -40.16
N ARG A 11 1.85 -24.97 -40.53
CA ARG A 11 0.62 -24.41 -39.94
C ARG A 11 0.52 -24.66 -38.43
N ALA A 12 0.87 -25.87 -37.99
CA ALA A 12 0.86 -26.21 -36.57
C ALA A 12 1.91 -25.38 -35.78
N GLN A 13 3.08 -25.13 -36.38
CA GLN A 13 4.10 -24.27 -35.77
C GLN A 13 3.64 -22.81 -35.66
N LEU A 14 3.04 -22.25 -36.72
CA LEU A 14 2.50 -20.89 -36.70
C LEU A 14 1.38 -20.73 -35.66
N ALA A 15 0.46 -21.69 -35.57
CA ALA A 15 -0.61 -21.66 -34.57
C ALA A 15 -0.07 -21.73 -33.13
N ARG A 16 0.99 -22.52 -32.88
CA ARG A 16 1.65 -22.57 -31.56
C ARG A 16 2.38 -21.27 -31.24
N ALA A 17 3.06 -20.68 -32.22
CA ALA A 17 3.75 -19.40 -32.07
C ALA A 17 2.76 -18.26 -31.76
N GLU A 18 1.62 -18.22 -32.46
CA GLU A 18 0.57 -17.22 -32.22
C GLU A 18 -0.08 -17.40 -30.84
N LYS A 19 -0.33 -18.65 -30.42
CA LYS A 19 -0.85 -18.95 -29.07
C LYS A 19 0.15 -18.59 -27.96
N ALA A 20 1.45 -18.75 -28.21
CA ALA A 20 2.49 -18.32 -27.29
C ALA A 20 2.57 -16.79 -27.18
N ALA A 21 2.49 -16.07 -28.31
CA ALA A 21 2.48 -14.61 -28.34
C ALA A 21 1.26 -14.02 -27.60
N ARG A 22 0.08 -14.65 -27.68
CA ARG A 22 -1.11 -14.26 -26.91
C ARG A 22 -0.99 -14.54 -25.40
N ARG A 23 -0.14 -15.49 -25.01
CA ARG A 23 0.06 -15.88 -23.61
C ARG A 23 1.15 -15.06 -22.91
N THR A 24 1.98 -14.34 -23.64
CA THR A 24 2.93 -13.40 -23.05
C THR A 24 2.15 -12.20 -22.53
N PRO A 25 2.00 -12.00 -21.20
CA PRO A 25 1.38 -10.79 -20.69
C PRO A 25 2.25 -9.61 -21.13
N ALA A 26 1.68 -8.73 -21.96
CA ALA A 26 2.33 -7.49 -22.33
C ALA A 26 2.73 -6.76 -21.04
N ALA A 27 4.00 -6.39 -20.93
CA ALA A 27 4.48 -5.60 -19.81
C ALA A 27 3.55 -4.37 -19.69
N PRO A 28 3.02 -4.08 -18.50
CA PRO A 28 2.15 -2.93 -18.33
C PRO A 28 2.89 -1.68 -18.82
N PRO A 29 2.23 -0.80 -19.58
CA PRO A 29 2.87 0.43 -20.04
C PRO A 29 3.44 1.18 -18.83
N PRO A 30 4.65 1.76 -18.93
CA PRO A 30 5.20 2.56 -17.85
C PRO A 30 4.18 3.64 -17.50
N ARG A 31 3.70 3.63 -16.26
CA ARG A 31 2.74 4.64 -15.80
C ARG A 31 3.38 6.01 -16.03
N PRO A 32 2.72 6.92 -16.75
CA PRO A 32 3.20 8.29 -16.81
C PRO A 32 3.25 8.81 -15.39
N ALA A 33 4.44 9.25 -14.95
CA ALA A 33 4.58 9.91 -13.67
C ALA A 33 3.67 11.15 -13.71
N SER A 34 2.57 11.11 -12.96
CA SER A 34 1.72 12.28 -12.81
C SER A 34 2.61 13.44 -12.36
N PRO A 35 2.59 14.61 -13.03
CA PRO A 35 3.37 15.74 -12.58
C PRO A 35 2.96 16.05 -11.14
N GLN A 36 3.89 15.83 -10.21
CA GLN A 36 3.66 16.12 -8.81
C GLN A 36 3.47 17.63 -8.72
N ALA A 37 2.26 18.05 -8.34
CA ALA A 37 2.01 19.46 -8.05
C ALA A 37 3.08 19.92 -7.04
N PRO A 38 3.70 21.10 -7.25
CA PRO A 38 4.77 21.56 -6.39
C PRO A 38 4.28 21.57 -4.94
N LEU A 39 5.04 20.88 -4.08
CA LEU A 39 4.73 20.79 -2.66
C LEU A 39 4.77 22.21 -2.07
N LYS A 40 3.87 22.50 -1.13
CA LYS A 40 3.89 23.76 -0.38
C LYS A 40 5.27 23.91 0.30
N PRO A 41 5.81 25.14 0.43
CA PRO A 41 7.15 25.37 0.98
C PRO A 41 7.30 24.84 2.41
N GLN A 42 6.27 24.93 3.24
CA GLN A 42 6.23 24.32 4.58
C GLN A 42 6.49 22.81 4.54
N ARG A 43 5.85 22.11 3.59
CA ARG A 43 5.99 20.66 3.43
C ARG A 43 7.35 20.27 2.89
N GLN A 44 7.98 21.12 2.08
CA GLN A 44 9.36 20.91 1.63
C GLN A 44 10.34 21.02 2.80
N ALA A 45 10.15 21.98 3.70
CA ALA A 45 10.96 22.11 4.91
C ALA A 45 10.81 20.88 5.83
N GLU A 46 9.58 20.40 6.03
CA GLU A 46 9.31 19.18 6.83
C GLU A 46 9.95 17.91 6.24
N LEU A 47 10.13 17.85 4.91
CA LEU A 47 10.69 16.69 4.21
C LEU A 47 12.23 16.73 4.10
N ALA A 48 12.88 17.85 4.44
CA ALA A 48 14.32 18.04 4.24
C ALA A 48 15.20 17.02 4.99
N GLY A 49 14.68 16.37 6.04
CA GLY A 49 15.34 15.31 6.80
C GLY A 49 14.71 13.91 6.66
N VAL A 50 13.82 13.72 5.68
CA VAL A 50 13.09 12.46 5.48
C VAL A 50 13.49 11.82 4.15
N SER A 51 14.26 10.74 4.25
CA SER A 51 14.57 9.89 3.10
C SER A 51 13.36 8.99 2.78
N THR A 52 12.96 9.03 1.51
CA THR A 52 11.89 8.20 0.92
C THR A 52 12.34 7.46 -0.34
N ASP A 53 13.65 7.47 -0.62
CA ASP A 53 14.24 6.77 -1.76
C ASP A 53 14.23 5.25 -1.54
N ASP A 54 13.89 4.50 -2.60
CA ASP A 54 13.71 3.05 -2.53
C ASP A 54 14.93 2.31 -1.97
N PHE A 55 16.15 2.82 -2.23
CA PHE A 55 17.39 2.22 -1.74
C PHE A 55 17.50 2.30 -0.21
N SER A 56 17.31 3.50 0.36
CA SER A 56 17.35 3.69 1.81
C SER A 56 16.25 2.92 2.51
N LEU A 57 15.03 2.89 1.94
CA LEU A 57 13.91 2.12 2.49
C LEU A 57 14.20 0.61 2.50
N ALA A 58 14.72 0.07 1.39
CA ALA A 58 15.06 -1.36 1.29
C ALA A 58 16.19 -1.75 2.25
N ARG A 59 17.23 -0.92 2.35
CA ARG A 59 18.36 -1.14 3.28
C ARG A 59 17.91 -1.09 4.74
N ALA A 60 17.07 -0.12 5.10
CA ALA A 60 16.50 -0.02 6.44
C ALA A 60 15.68 -1.28 6.79
N HIS A 61 14.84 -1.75 5.85
CA HIS A 61 14.01 -2.93 6.06
C HIS A 61 14.85 -4.20 6.25
N ALA A 62 15.92 -4.38 5.45
CA ALA A 62 16.83 -5.51 5.60
C ALA A 62 17.47 -5.54 7.00
N ARG A 63 18.04 -4.40 7.44
CA ARG A 63 18.65 -4.29 8.78
C ARG A 63 17.66 -4.59 9.90
N LEU A 64 16.43 -4.14 9.74
CA LEU A 64 15.38 -4.34 10.72
C LEU A 64 14.95 -5.81 10.81
N ARG A 65 14.85 -6.50 9.66
CA ARG A 65 14.61 -7.94 9.63
C ARG A 65 15.72 -8.72 10.33
N ASP A 66 16.99 -8.38 10.06
CA ASP A 66 18.13 -9.02 10.70
C ASP A 66 18.07 -8.86 12.23
N ALA A 67 17.81 -7.64 12.72
CA ALA A 67 17.68 -7.38 14.15
C ALA A 67 16.52 -8.16 14.79
N VAL A 68 15.37 -8.28 14.12
CA VAL A 68 14.22 -9.03 14.63
C VAL A 68 14.51 -10.54 14.66
N TYR A 69 15.11 -11.09 13.60
CA TYR A 69 15.46 -12.52 13.56
C TYR A 69 16.50 -12.90 14.60
N ASP A 70 17.45 -12.01 14.88
CA ASP A 70 18.47 -12.20 15.92
C ASP A 70 17.96 -11.91 17.34
N GLY A 71 16.70 -11.48 17.50
CA GLY A 71 16.13 -11.08 18.80
C GLY A 71 16.76 -9.81 19.38
N ARG A 72 17.44 -9.00 18.57
CA ARG A 72 18.12 -7.75 18.96
C ARG A 72 17.17 -6.55 18.88
N TYR A 73 16.05 -6.63 19.59
CA TYR A 73 15.10 -5.54 19.66
C TYR A 73 14.62 -5.31 21.09
N HIS A 74 14.11 -4.12 21.36
CA HIS A 74 13.53 -3.78 22.64
C HIS A 74 12.25 -2.96 22.43
N LEU A 75 11.18 -3.36 23.10
CA LEU A 75 9.88 -2.70 23.03
C LEU A 75 9.81 -1.63 24.12
N CYS A 76 9.88 -0.35 23.74
CA CYS A 76 9.93 0.74 24.72
C CYS A 76 8.62 0.84 25.53
N PRO A 77 8.66 1.35 26.78
CA PRO A 77 7.46 1.52 27.61
C PRO A 77 6.33 2.30 26.93
N HIS A 78 6.69 3.27 26.09
CA HIS A 78 5.72 4.05 25.33
C HIS A 78 4.97 3.20 24.28
N ALA A 79 5.69 2.35 23.53
CA ALA A 79 5.07 1.38 22.62
C ALA A 79 4.15 0.39 23.36
N ILE A 80 4.56 -0.08 24.55
CA ILE A 80 3.74 -0.97 25.39
C ILE A 80 2.44 -0.27 25.83
N SER A 81 2.48 1.02 26.15
CA SER A 81 1.28 1.79 26.48
C SER A 81 0.28 1.84 25.33
N HIS A 82 0.77 2.06 24.09
CA HIS A 82 -0.08 2.04 22.90
C HIS A 82 -0.62 0.65 22.58
N ALA A 83 0.20 -0.38 22.70
CA ALA A 83 -0.22 -1.78 22.53
C ALA A 83 -1.43 -2.10 23.41
N ARG A 84 -1.38 -1.69 24.69
CA ARG A 84 -2.49 -1.86 25.64
C ARG A 84 -3.72 -1.02 25.30
N ALA A 85 -3.53 0.23 24.86
CA ALA A 85 -4.64 1.14 24.58
C ALA A 85 -5.36 0.82 23.26
N GLU A 86 -4.62 0.30 22.28
CA GLU A 86 -5.11 0.12 20.91
C GLU A 86 -5.34 -1.36 20.55
N GLY A 87 -4.89 -2.29 21.40
CA GLY A 87 -5.25 -3.70 21.35
C GLY A 87 -4.41 -4.57 20.42
N PHE A 88 -3.14 -4.21 20.21
CA PHE A 88 -2.18 -5.05 19.48
C PHE A 88 -1.13 -5.62 20.44
N LEU A 89 -0.52 -6.75 20.06
CA LEU A 89 0.49 -7.45 20.86
C LEU A 89 1.90 -7.27 20.31
N GLU A 90 2.90 -7.70 21.07
CA GLU A 90 4.30 -7.68 20.61
C GLU A 90 4.47 -8.46 19.29
N HIS A 91 3.85 -9.64 19.17
CA HIS A 91 3.95 -10.43 17.95
C HIS A 91 3.38 -9.70 16.72
N ASP A 92 2.38 -8.84 16.90
CA ASP A 92 1.79 -8.04 15.81
C ASP A 92 2.79 -6.99 15.33
N VAL A 93 3.44 -6.33 16.28
CA VAL A 93 4.51 -5.37 16.01
C VAL A 93 5.64 -6.06 15.25
N LEU A 94 6.11 -7.21 15.73
CA LEU A 94 7.18 -7.98 15.07
C LEU A 94 6.76 -8.44 13.67
N ASN A 95 5.52 -8.90 13.49
CA ASN A 95 5.02 -9.28 12.18
C ASN A 95 5.01 -8.08 11.21
N VAL A 96 4.60 -6.89 11.66
CA VAL A 96 4.67 -5.67 10.86
C VAL A 96 6.10 -5.28 10.54
N LEU A 97 7.03 -5.44 11.48
CA LEU A 97 8.45 -5.20 11.26
C LEU A 97 9.03 -6.14 10.20
N LEU A 98 8.59 -7.40 10.16
CA LEU A 98 9.08 -8.40 9.20
C LEU A 98 8.43 -8.30 7.82
N THR A 99 7.12 -8.05 7.76
CA THR A 99 6.31 -8.17 6.52
C THR A 99 5.85 -6.82 5.97
N GLY A 100 5.95 -5.77 6.77
CA GLY A 100 5.53 -4.43 6.42
C GLY A 100 6.47 -3.75 5.42
N ARG A 101 6.29 -2.44 5.29
CA ARG A 101 7.11 -1.60 4.42
C ARG A 101 7.61 -0.40 5.19
N VAL A 102 8.92 -0.18 5.13
CA VAL A 102 9.49 1.10 5.56
C VAL A 102 9.00 2.17 4.60
N ARG A 103 8.37 3.22 5.15
CA ARG A 103 7.80 4.33 4.37
C ARG A 103 8.63 5.60 4.43
N ALA A 104 9.34 5.79 5.53
CA ALA A 104 10.15 6.97 5.75
C ALA A 104 11.32 6.62 6.66
N VAL A 105 12.48 7.20 6.34
CA VAL A 105 13.67 7.20 7.18
C VAL A 105 13.94 8.64 7.58
N TYR A 106 13.71 8.94 8.86
CA TYR A 106 14.02 10.22 9.49
C TYR A 106 15.51 10.21 9.85
N THR A 107 16.33 10.90 9.07
CA THR A 107 17.79 10.79 9.18
C THR A 107 18.35 11.49 10.41
N GLU A 108 17.69 12.54 10.89
CA GLU A 108 18.14 13.35 12.02
C GLU A 108 17.87 12.63 13.34
N GLU A 109 16.65 12.14 13.53
CA GLU A 109 16.23 11.41 14.73
C GLU A 109 16.59 9.92 14.68
N ARG A 110 17.16 9.45 13.56
CA ARG A 110 17.46 8.03 13.29
C ARG A 110 16.24 7.14 13.46
N ARG A 111 15.07 7.60 13.02
CA ARG A 111 13.81 6.86 13.15
C ARG A 111 13.33 6.32 11.82
N TRP A 112 12.78 5.12 11.84
CA TRP A 112 12.20 4.45 10.69
C TRP A 112 10.71 4.26 10.93
N LEU A 113 9.89 4.74 10.00
CA LEU A 113 8.46 4.47 10.02
C LEU A 113 8.18 3.24 9.18
N VAL A 114 7.72 2.18 9.83
CA VAL A 114 7.28 0.93 9.20
C VAL A 114 5.76 0.88 9.22
N CYS A 115 5.17 0.62 8.06
CA CYS A 115 3.72 0.49 7.92
C CYS A 115 3.38 -0.94 7.51
N GLY A 116 2.46 -1.56 8.24
CA GLY A 116 1.94 -2.88 7.93
C GLY A 116 0.51 -3.06 8.42
N TYR A 117 0.13 -4.31 8.61
CA TYR A 117 -1.16 -4.69 9.12
C TYR A 117 -1.00 -5.78 10.17
N PHE A 118 -1.89 -5.78 11.14
CA PHE A 118 -2.09 -6.89 12.06
C PHE A 118 -3.53 -7.36 11.96
N GLU A 119 -3.79 -8.60 12.36
CA GLU A 119 -5.12 -9.19 12.34
C GLU A 119 -5.60 -9.38 13.77
N ALA A 120 -6.78 -8.86 14.07
CA ALA A 120 -7.46 -9.10 15.33
C ALA A 120 -8.90 -9.53 15.03
N CYS A 121 -9.31 -10.67 15.59
CA CYS A 121 -10.68 -11.20 15.45
C CYS A 121 -11.18 -11.29 13.99
N GLY A 122 -10.32 -11.67 13.03
CA GLY A 122 -10.68 -11.77 11.62
C GLY A 122 -10.71 -10.43 10.86
N VAL A 123 -10.27 -9.34 11.48
CA VAL A 123 -10.22 -8.00 10.88
C VAL A 123 -8.77 -7.55 10.77
N ALA A 124 -8.34 -7.23 9.55
CA ALA A 124 -7.03 -6.66 9.29
C ALA A 124 -7.02 -5.14 9.55
N LEU A 125 -6.22 -4.70 10.51
CA LEU A 125 -6.09 -3.30 10.91
C LEU A 125 -4.69 -2.77 10.58
N PRO A 126 -4.57 -1.49 10.15
CA PRO A 126 -3.28 -0.88 9.86
C PRO A 126 -2.51 -0.65 11.16
N LEU A 127 -1.24 -1.02 11.18
CA LEU A 127 -0.35 -0.77 12.32
C LEU A 127 0.92 -0.10 11.81
N HIS A 128 1.26 1.01 12.45
CA HIS A 128 2.46 1.78 12.22
C HIS A 128 3.42 1.57 13.37
N VAL A 129 4.67 1.32 13.05
CA VAL A 129 5.71 1.09 14.04
C VAL A 129 6.84 2.07 13.74
N VAL A 130 7.30 2.77 14.77
CA VAL A 130 8.47 3.63 14.72
C VAL A 130 9.61 2.89 15.39
N ALA A 131 10.66 2.61 14.62
CA ALA A 131 11.85 1.90 15.06
C ALA A 131 13.07 2.82 15.02
N GLU A 132 13.94 2.72 16.01
CA GLU A 132 15.18 3.49 16.13
C GLU A 132 16.36 2.50 16.15
N PRO A 133 17.08 2.33 15.04
CA PRO A 133 18.28 1.52 14.99
C PRO A 133 19.45 2.14 15.74
N HIS A 134 20.16 1.29 16.48
CA HIS A 134 21.44 1.60 17.10
C HIS A 134 22.62 1.17 16.23
N ALA A 135 23.81 1.67 16.57
CA ALA A 135 25.04 1.38 15.84
C ALA A 135 25.55 -0.06 16.06
N ASP A 136 25.23 -0.66 17.21
CA ASP A 136 25.51 -2.05 17.59
C ASP A 136 24.55 -3.06 16.92
N GLY A 137 23.58 -2.57 16.16
CA GLY A 137 22.56 -3.38 15.48
C GLY A 137 21.39 -3.78 16.36
N HIS A 138 21.27 -3.24 17.57
CA HIS A 138 20.03 -3.27 18.33
C HIS A 138 18.98 -2.32 17.71
N VAL A 139 17.69 -2.61 17.90
CA VAL A 139 16.60 -1.76 17.42
C VAL A 139 15.61 -1.50 18.55
N ASP A 140 15.47 -0.23 18.92
CA ASP A 140 14.42 0.20 19.85
C ASP A 140 13.12 0.45 19.09
N ILE A 141 12.04 -0.19 19.55
CA ILE A 141 10.70 0.07 19.06
C ILE A 141 10.10 1.16 19.95
N VAL A 142 10.27 2.41 19.49
CA VAL A 142 9.95 3.63 20.25
C VAL A 142 8.45 3.75 20.48
N THR A 143 7.66 3.54 19.44
CA THR A 143 6.19 3.57 19.50
C THR A 143 5.58 2.73 18.40
N ALA A 144 4.35 2.29 18.62
CA ALA A 144 3.52 1.66 17.61
C ALA A 144 2.09 2.17 17.79
N PHE A 145 1.36 2.39 16.69
CA PHE A 145 0.00 2.92 16.75
C PHE A 145 -0.82 2.58 15.49
N VAL A 146 -2.13 2.56 15.64
CA VAL A 146 -3.16 2.42 14.62
C VAL A 146 -3.54 3.82 14.16
N PRO A 147 -3.27 4.19 12.90
CA PRO A 147 -3.54 5.54 12.42
C PRO A 147 -5.03 5.88 12.48
N ARG A 148 -5.37 7.05 13.05
CA ARG A 148 -6.75 7.58 13.08
C ARG A 148 -7.36 7.75 11.68
N HIS A 149 -6.52 8.04 10.68
CA HIS A 149 -6.92 8.18 9.28
C HIS A 149 -6.09 7.27 8.37
N PRO A 150 -6.41 5.97 8.29
CA PRO A 150 -5.62 4.97 7.53
C PRO A 150 -5.44 5.32 6.04
N HIS A 151 -6.44 6.00 5.47
CA HIS A 151 -6.49 6.39 4.08
C HIS A 151 -5.51 7.52 3.70
N HIS A 152 -4.88 8.19 4.68
CA HIS A 152 -3.84 9.17 4.40
C HIS A 152 -2.51 8.51 4.00
N ILE A 153 -2.33 7.23 4.33
CA ILE A 153 -1.08 6.49 4.14
C ILE A 153 -1.17 5.54 2.95
N ILE A 154 -2.38 5.08 2.65
CA ILE A 154 -2.70 4.19 1.55
C ILE A 154 -3.26 5.05 0.42
N SER A 155 -2.74 4.89 -0.81
CA SER A 155 -3.34 5.57 -1.97
C SER A 155 -4.86 5.30 -2.02
N ARG A 156 -5.69 6.29 -2.38
CA ARG A 156 -7.17 6.10 -2.47
C ARG A 156 -7.57 4.85 -3.26
N ALA A 157 -6.81 4.50 -4.29
CA ALA A 157 -7.03 3.29 -5.09
C ALA A 157 -6.87 2.00 -4.27
N ARG A 158 -5.84 1.90 -3.43
CA ARG A 158 -5.58 0.71 -2.59
C ARG A 158 -6.55 0.65 -1.40
N LEU A 159 -6.97 1.79 -0.85
CA LEU A 159 -8.06 1.83 0.13
C LEU A 159 -9.38 1.33 -0.48
N ALA A 160 -9.71 1.73 -1.71
CA ALA A 160 -10.91 1.28 -2.39
C ALA A 160 -10.97 -0.24 -2.57
N LEU A 161 -9.81 -0.88 -2.84
CA LEU A 161 -9.68 -2.34 -2.91
C LEU A 161 -9.89 -3.01 -1.53
N MET A 162 -9.40 -2.40 -0.44
CA MET A 162 -9.54 -2.97 0.91
C MET A 162 -10.96 -2.82 1.47
N LEU A 163 -11.63 -1.69 1.20
CA LEU A 163 -13.01 -1.44 1.66
C LEU A 163 -14.06 -2.27 0.93
N ARG A 164 -13.77 -2.70 -0.30
CA ARG A 164 -14.62 -3.55 -1.15
C ARG A 164 -13.94 -4.90 -1.31
N TYR A 165 -13.81 -5.64 -0.21
CA TYR A 165 -13.31 -7.02 -0.21
C TYR A 165 -14.33 -8.01 -0.81
N ASP A 166 -15.53 -7.56 -1.15
CA ASP A 166 -16.66 -8.37 -1.61
C ASP A 166 -16.69 -8.60 -3.14
N ASP A 167 -15.68 -8.14 -3.89
CA ASP A 167 -15.59 -8.20 -5.36
C ASP A 167 -16.84 -7.67 -6.11
N GLN A 168 -17.71 -6.90 -5.43
CA GLN A 168 -18.95 -6.43 -6.03
C GLN A 168 -18.69 -5.24 -6.96
N THR A 169 -19.11 -5.38 -8.21
CA THR A 169 -19.06 -4.29 -9.20
C THR A 169 -19.94 -3.11 -8.74
N VAL A 170 -19.37 -1.90 -8.69
CA VAL A 170 -20.15 -0.69 -8.39
C VAL A 170 -21.17 -0.48 -9.51
N ARG A 171 -22.45 -0.71 -9.21
CA ARG A 171 -23.56 -0.40 -10.11
C ARG A 171 -23.83 1.10 -10.09
N ALA A 172 -23.13 1.85 -10.93
CA ALA A 172 -23.43 3.25 -11.16
C ALA A 172 -24.69 3.38 -12.05
N ARG A 173 -25.76 3.97 -11.52
CA ARG A 173 -26.91 4.42 -12.33
C ARG A 173 -26.81 5.92 -12.51
N THR A 174 -26.68 6.38 -13.74
CA THR A 174 -26.80 7.80 -14.08
C THR A 174 -28.27 8.17 -14.00
N ALA A 175 -28.68 8.89 -12.95
CA ALA A 175 -30.03 9.41 -12.86
C ALA A 175 -30.18 10.56 -13.87
N HIS A 176 -30.83 10.30 -15.01
CA HIS A 176 -31.27 11.37 -15.88
C HIS A 176 -32.39 12.15 -15.17
N ALA A 177 -32.21 13.46 -15.01
CA ALA A 177 -33.27 14.33 -14.52
C ALA A 177 -34.40 14.37 -15.56
N GLY A 178 -35.33 13.43 -15.45
CA GLY A 178 -36.52 13.40 -16.29
C GLY A 178 -37.41 14.57 -15.92
N ASN A 179 -37.44 15.61 -16.74
CA ASN A 179 -38.55 16.55 -16.72
C ASN A 179 -39.75 15.80 -17.32
N ARG A 180 -40.54 15.10 -16.49
CA ARG A 180 -41.82 14.55 -16.94
C ARG A 180 -42.65 15.71 -17.44
N VAL A 181 -43.03 15.67 -18.72
CA VAL A 181 -43.93 16.65 -19.33
C VAL A 181 -45.22 16.67 -18.49
N GLY A 182 -45.45 17.78 -17.79
CA GLY A 182 -46.60 17.97 -16.90
C GLY A 182 -46.27 18.41 -15.46
N HIS A 183 -45.06 18.18 -14.95
CA HIS A 183 -44.68 18.64 -13.60
C HIS A 183 -43.84 19.91 -13.64
N ARG A 184 -44.45 21.08 -13.36
CA ARG A 184 -43.73 22.33 -13.06
C ARG A 184 -43.10 22.25 -11.68
N GLY A 185 -42.00 21.54 -11.57
CA GLY A 185 -41.20 21.48 -10.34
C GLY A 185 -39.83 20.95 -10.65
N LYS A 186 -38.89 21.86 -11.00
CA LYS A 186 -37.46 21.49 -11.02
C LYS A 186 -37.13 21.00 -9.62
N GLY A 187 -36.81 19.71 -9.49
CA GLY A 187 -36.32 19.10 -8.26
C GLY A 187 -35.01 19.74 -7.83
N ARG A 188 -35.07 20.95 -7.27
CA ARG A 188 -34.01 21.50 -6.43
C ARG A 188 -33.97 20.62 -5.20
N TRP A 189 -32.96 19.77 -5.11
CA TRP A 189 -32.57 19.20 -3.83
C TRP A 189 -32.35 20.37 -2.86
N LYS A 190 -33.19 20.46 -1.82
CA LYS A 190 -32.90 21.35 -0.70
C LYS A 190 -31.61 20.81 -0.07
N LYS A 191 -30.53 21.58 -0.13
CA LYS A 191 -29.39 21.36 0.76
C LYS A 191 -29.95 21.54 2.19
N SER A 192 -30.06 20.45 2.94
CA SER A 192 -30.22 20.54 4.38
C SER A 192 -28.95 21.16 4.95
N ALA A 193 -29.14 22.22 5.74
CA ALA A 193 -28.11 22.88 6.52
C ALA A 193 -27.51 21.94 7.57
#